data_AF-A0A7X7R9V7-F1
#
_entry.id   AF-A0A7X7R9V7-F1
#
_cell.length_a   1.000
_cell.length_b   1.000
_cell.length_c   1.000
_cell.angle_alpha   90.00
_cell.angle_beta   90.00
_cell.angle_gamma   90.00
#
_symmetry.space_group_name_H-M   'P 1'
#
loop_
_entity.id
_entity.type
_entity.pdbx_description
1 polymer ?
#
loop_
_entity_poly.entity_id
_entity_poly.type
_entity_poly.pdbx_seq_one_letter_code
_entity_poly.pdbx_strand_id
1 'polypeptide(L)'
;MNELTSLKQLPQTNLFHKGDVFVLFGELFGRGYATGLVDQARQAGMEIVGITVGRRDDDNALRPLNAEELAAAEANLGGRIINVPLMAGFDLDAPAGEPTPTELLNRMTLKTWEQDTLDWAHIEKCRAIGTERFRK
;
A
#
# COMPACT_ATOMS: atom_id res chain seq x y z
N MET A 1 25.19 7.65 1.97
CA MET A 1 25.95 6.91 0.93
C MET A 1 26.49 7.93 -0.05
N ASN A 2 27.81 8.02 -0.22
CA ASN A 2 28.43 8.92 -1.21
C ASN A 2 28.78 8.20 -2.52
N GLU A 3 28.64 6.87 -2.55
CA GLU A 3 28.84 6.02 -3.72
C GLU A 3 27.71 4.98 -3.82
N LEU A 4 27.35 4.60 -5.04
CA LEU A 4 26.30 3.61 -5.32
C LEU A 4 26.83 2.19 -5.18
N THR A 5 26.10 1.31 -4.50
CA THR A 5 26.41 -0.12 -4.41
C THR A 5 25.74 -0.86 -5.57
N SER A 6 26.52 -1.29 -6.56
CA SER A 6 26.01 -2.02 -7.74
C SER A 6 26.11 -3.53 -7.57
N LEU A 7 25.03 -4.26 -7.92
CA LEU A 7 25.08 -5.71 -8.14
C LEU A 7 25.66 -5.99 -9.54
N LYS A 8 26.91 -6.47 -9.59
CA LYS A 8 27.66 -6.64 -10.86
C LYS A 8 27.60 -8.04 -11.46
N GLN A 9 27.07 -9.01 -10.71
CA GLN A 9 27.01 -10.42 -11.13
C GLN A 9 25.58 -10.92 -10.98
N LEU A 10 25.13 -11.72 -11.94
CA LEU A 10 23.81 -12.34 -11.89
C LEU A 10 23.82 -13.47 -10.85
N PRO A 11 22.94 -13.42 -9.82
CA PRO A 11 22.83 -14.51 -8.85
C PRO A 11 22.44 -15.82 -9.54
N GLN A 12 23.05 -16.93 -9.14
CA GLN A 12 22.81 -18.26 -9.72
C GLN A 12 22.14 -19.25 -8.74
N THR A 13 22.03 -18.88 -7.46
CA THR A 13 21.51 -19.76 -6.42
C THR A 13 20.03 -19.49 -6.14
N ASN A 14 19.24 -20.56 -6.06
CA ASN A 14 17.88 -20.51 -5.52
C ASN A 14 17.79 -21.42 -4.29
N LEU A 15 17.26 -20.88 -3.19
CA LEU A 15 17.07 -21.58 -1.92
C LEU A 15 15.60 -21.97 -1.69
N PHE A 16 14.67 -21.35 -2.42
CA PHE A 16 13.25 -21.49 -2.19
C PHE A 16 12.68 -22.72 -2.91
N HIS A 17 11.76 -23.39 -2.25
CA HIS A 17 11.12 -24.59 -2.73
C HIS A 17 9.63 -24.63 -2.40
N LYS A 18 8.96 -25.70 -2.84
CA LYS A 18 7.57 -25.97 -2.50
C LYS A 18 7.38 -26.02 -0.98
N GLY A 19 6.39 -25.29 -0.49
CA GLY A 19 6.09 -25.17 0.94
C GLY A 19 6.67 -23.91 1.61
N ASP A 20 7.60 -23.20 0.95
CA ASP A 20 8.00 -21.87 1.38
C ASP A 20 6.93 -20.83 1.02
N VAL A 21 6.89 -19.72 1.74
CA VAL A 21 5.86 -18.68 1.59
C VAL A 21 6.47 -17.39 1.04
N PHE A 22 5.88 -16.88 -0.03
CA PHE A 22 6.15 -15.55 -0.56
C PHE A 22 5.02 -14.61 -0.15
N VAL A 23 5.37 -13.52 0.55
CA VAL A 23 4.40 -12.50 0.97
C VAL A 23 4.59 -11.23 0.14
N LEU A 24 3.60 -10.88 -0.66
CA LEU A 24 3.55 -9.60 -1.35
C LEU A 24 3.03 -8.51 -0.40
N PHE A 25 3.93 -7.65 0.07
CA PHE A 25 3.58 -6.48 0.89
C PHE A 25 3.27 -5.26 0.00
N GLY A 26 2.14 -5.37 -0.70
CA GLY A 26 1.61 -4.42 -1.67
C GLY A 26 0.46 -5.07 -2.45
N GLU A 27 -0.24 -4.31 -3.28
CA GLU A 27 -1.33 -4.85 -4.12
C GLU A 27 -0.92 -4.78 -5.60
N LEU A 28 -1.15 -5.86 -6.36
CA LEU A 28 -0.84 -5.92 -7.78
C LEU A 28 -1.91 -5.17 -8.59
N PHE A 29 -1.51 -4.03 -9.17
CA PHE A 29 -2.32 -3.29 -10.13
C PHE A 29 -1.72 -3.38 -11.53
N GLY A 30 -2.36 -4.17 -12.41
CA GLY A 30 -1.90 -4.35 -13.79
C GLY A 30 -0.49 -4.94 -13.89
N ARG A 31 0.25 -4.53 -14.94
CA ARG A 31 1.64 -4.97 -15.16
C ARG A 31 2.60 -4.01 -14.47
N GLY A 32 3.34 -4.50 -13.48
CA GLY A 32 4.37 -3.74 -12.77
C GLY A 32 5.60 -4.59 -12.46
N TYR A 33 6.61 -4.00 -11.82
CA TYR A 33 7.84 -4.71 -11.47
C TYR A 33 7.60 -5.96 -10.61
N ALA A 34 6.63 -5.90 -9.70
CA ALA A 34 6.32 -7.00 -8.79
C ALA A 34 5.82 -8.26 -9.51
N THR A 35 5.21 -8.13 -10.70
CA THR A 35 4.69 -9.26 -11.48
C THR A 35 5.79 -10.31 -11.73
N GLY A 36 6.97 -9.87 -12.17
CA GLY A 36 8.08 -10.78 -12.45
C GLY A 36 8.60 -11.50 -11.20
N LEU A 37 8.62 -10.83 -10.04
CA LEU A 37 9.05 -11.43 -8.78
C LEU A 37 8.06 -12.49 -8.28
N VAL A 38 6.76 -12.20 -8.36
CA VAL A 38 5.69 -13.14 -8.00
C VAL A 38 5.70 -14.36 -8.93
N ASP A 39 5.92 -14.16 -10.23
CA ASP A 39 6.02 -15.25 -11.19
C ASP A 39 7.21 -16.19 -10.90
N GLN A 40 8.36 -15.63 -10.51
CA GLN A 40 9.51 -16.44 -10.08
C GLN A 40 9.23 -17.22 -8.79
N ALA A 41 8.57 -16.60 -7.81
CA ALA A 41 8.16 -17.30 -6.59
C ALA A 41 7.19 -18.46 -6.88
N ARG A 42 6.22 -18.24 -7.79
CA ARG A 42 5.28 -19.27 -8.23
C ARG A 42 6.00 -20.41 -8.96
N GLN A 43 6.96 -20.08 -9.82
CA GLN A 43 7.79 -21.07 -10.54
C GLN A 43 8.63 -21.92 -9.58
N ALA A 44 9.12 -21.34 -8.49
CA ALA A 44 9.80 -22.07 -7.41
C ALA A 44 8.86 -22.95 -6.56
N GLY A 45 7.54 -22.85 -6.78
CA GLY A 45 6.51 -23.64 -6.08
C GLY A 45 6.10 -23.07 -4.72
N MET A 46 6.45 -21.82 -4.43
CA MET A 46 6.11 -21.16 -3.16
C MET A 46 4.60 -20.93 -3.03
N GLU A 47 4.09 -20.92 -1.80
CA GLU A 47 2.76 -20.42 -1.49
C GLU A 47 2.75 -18.89 -1.60
N ILE A 48 1.82 -18.35 -2.39
CA ILE A 48 1.70 -16.90 -2.58
C ILE A 48 0.63 -16.36 -1.64
N VAL A 49 1.03 -15.41 -0.79
CA VAL A 49 0.15 -14.65 0.10
C VAL A 49 0.33 -13.16 -0.20
N GLY A 50 -0.76 -12.40 -0.20
CA GLY A 50 -0.75 -10.96 -0.39
C GLY A 50 -1.53 -10.22 0.68
N ILE A 51 -1.38 -8.91 0.66
CA ILE A 51 -2.22 -7.97 1.41
C ILE A 51 -3.15 -7.21 0.44
N THR A 52 -4.07 -6.44 0.98
CA THR A 52 -4.85 -5.47 0.22
C THR A 52 -4.72 -4.09 0.86
N VAL A 53 -4.78 -3.04 0.05
CA VAL A 53 -4.93 -1.67 0.57
C VAL A 53 -6.40 -1.36 0.94
N GLY A 54 -7.33 -2.29 0.69
CA GLY A 54 -8.75 -2.08 0.87
C GLY A 54 -9.35 -1.16 -0.19
N ARG A 55 -10.55 -0.69 0.08
CA ARG A 55 -11.27 0.29 -0.74
C ARG A 55 -11.86 1.37 0.15
N ARG A 56 -12.39 2.43 -0.45
CA ARG A 56 -13.22 3.41 0.26
C ARG A 56 -14.68 3.21 -0.08
N ASP A 57 -15.57 3.47 0.87
CA ASP A 57 -17.01 3.54 0.64
C ASP A 57 -17.44 4.94 0.19
N ASP A 58 -18.75 5.16 0.08
CA ASP A 58 -19.35 6.41 -0.37
C ASP A 58 -19.09 7.57 0.61
N ASP A 59 -18.86 7.27 1.90
CA ASP A 59 -18.47 8.23 2.94
C ASP A 59 -16.94 8.43 2.99
N ASN A 60 -16.23 7.89 1.99
CA ASN A 60 -14.78 7.92 1.88
C ASN A 60 -14.07 7.22 3.07
N ALA A 61 -14.74 6.33 3.80
CA ALA A 61 -14.15 5.57 4.89
C ALA A 61 -13.45 4.30 4.37
N LEU A 62 -12.32 3.95 4.99
CA LEU A 62 -11.52 2.79 4.59
C LEU A 62 -12.23 1.49 5.01
N ARG A 63 -12.42 0.58 4.06
CA ARG A 63 -13.07 -0.72 4.25
C ARG A 63 -12.26 -1.89 3.65
N PRO A 64 -12.42 -3.12 4.18
CA PRO A 64 -11.90 -4.32 3.53
C PRO A 64 -12.58 -4.56 2.17
N LEU A 65 -12.01 -5.48 1.40
CA LEU A 65 -12.61 -5.97 0.17
C LEU A 65 -13.90 -6.75 0.47
N ASN A 66 -14.91 -6.57 -0.36
CA ASN A 66 -16.06 -7.48 -0.36
C ASN A 66 -15.67 -8.83 -1.01
N ALA A 67 -16.60 -9.80 -1.01
CA ALA A 67 -16.31 -11.15 -1.50
C ALA A 67 -15.91 -11.21 -2.98
N GLU A 68 -16.53 -10.38 -3.83
CA GLU A 68 -16.25 -10.31 -5.26
C GLU A 68 -14.88 -9.66 -5.52
N GLU A 69 -14.62 -8.54 -4.86
CA GLU A 69 -13.34 -7.83 -4.92
C GLU A 69 -12.18 -8.71 -4.43
N LEU A 70 -12.39 -9.46 -3.34
CA LEU A 70 -11.39 -10.37 -2.78
C LEU A 70 -11.11 -11.52 -3.75
N ALA A 71 -12.14 -12.17 -4.29
CA ALA A 71 -11.97 -13.27 -5.24
C ALA A 71 -11.25 -12.81 -6.51
N ALA A 72 -11.57 -11.63 -7.04
CA ALA A 72 -10.88 -11.05 -8.19
C ALA A 72 -9.41 -10.72 -7.87
N ALA A 73 -9.13 -10.18 -6.68
CA ALA A 73 -7.78 -9.84 -6.26
C ALA A 73 -6.92 -11.10 -6.03
N GLU A 74 -7.46 -12.15 -5.41
CA GLU A 74 -6.79 -13.44 -5.23
C GLU A 74 -6.52 -14.14 -6.56
N ALA A 75 -7.47 -14.07 -7.52
CA ALA A 75 -7.27 -14.59 -8.86
C ALA A 75 -6.15 -13.84 -9.62
N ASN A 76 -6.10 -12.51 -9.48
CA ASN A 76 -5.05 -11.69 -10.09
C ASN A 76 -3.66 -11.96 -9.48
N LEU A 77 -3.60 -12.16 -8.15
CA LEU A 77 -2.36 -12.52 -7.46
C LEU A 77 -1.94 -13.97 -7.74
N GLY A 78 -2.90 -14.87 -7.94
CA GLY A 78 -2.67 -16.31 -7.96
C GLY A 78 -2.28 -16.86 -6.58
N GLY A 79 -2.91 -16.33 -5.53
CA GLY A 79 -2.58 -16.59 -4.13
C GLY A 79 -3.64 -16.05 -3.18
N ARG A 80 -3.51 -16.34 -1.88
CA ARG A 80 -4.46 -15.87 -0.86
C ARG A 80 -4.21 -14.40 -0.50
N ILE A 81 -5.26 -13.66 -0.17
CA ILE A 81 -5.13 -12.29 0.33
C ILE A 81 -5.64 -12.19 1.77
N ILE A 82 -4.81 -11.60 2.64
CA ILE A 82 -5.24 -11.21 3.98
C ILE A 82 -6.08 -9.95 3.84
N ASN A 83 -7.40 -10.09 4.03
CA ASN A 83 -8.38 -9.02 3.80
C ASN A 83 -8.46 -8.01 4.96
N VAL A 84 -7.32 -7.37 5.25
CA VAL A 84 -7.19 -6.25 6.18
C VAL A 84 -6.70 -5.04 5.37
N PRO A 85 -7.36 -3.88 5.41
CA PRO A 85 -7.04 -2.76 4.54
C PRO A 85 -5.77 -2.02 5.00
N LEU A 86 -4.62 -2.40 4.44
CA LEU A 86 -3.31 -1.81 4.72
C LEU A 86 -3.02 -0.60 3.82
N MET A 87 -3.88 0.41 3.87
CA MET A 87 -3.66 1.67 3.15
C MET A 87 -2.54 2.47 3.84
N ALA A 88 -1.41 2.64 3.17
CA ALA A 88 -0.36 3.55 3.64
C ALA A 88 -0.78 5.03 3.45
N GLY A 89 0.00 5.96 3.99
CA GLY A 89 -0.31 7.39 3.93
C GLY A 89 -1.22 7.85 5.06
N PHE A 90 -1.45 9.17 5.12
CA PHE A 90 -2.25 9.84 6.17
C PHE A 90 -3.06 11.03 5.63
N ASP A 91 -3.06 11.24 4.32
CA ASP A 91 -3.71 12.34 3.61
C ASP A 91 -5.23 12.39 3.81
N LEU A 92 -5.81 11.24 4.20
CA LEU A 92 -7.24 11.05 4.49
C LEU A 92 -7.48 10.53 5.92
N ASP A 93 -6.52 10.75 6.83
CA ASP A 93 -6.65 10.45 8.26
C ASP A 93 -6.80 11.74 9.06
N ALA A 94 -7.63 11.70 10.11
CA ALA A 94 -7.84 12.81 11.03
C ALA A 94 -8.41 12.32 12.38
N PRO A 95 -8.31 13.12 13.45
CA PRO A 95 -9.15 12.94 14.62
C PRO A 95 -10.64 12.98 14.25
N ALA A 96 -11.49 12.29 15.01
CA ALA A 96 -12.91 12.21 14.71
C ALA A 96 -13.56 13.61 14.70
N GLY A 97 -14.17 13.98 13.56
CA GLY A 97 -14.81 15.28 13.36
C GLY A 97 -13.87 16.43 13.01
N GLU A 98 -12.56 16.18 12.90
CA GLU A 98 -11.57 17.16 12.45
C GLU A 98 -11.21 16.95 10.97
N PRO A 99 -10.76 18.00 10.25
CA PRO A 99 -10.45 17.88 8.82
C PRO A 99 -9.20 17.04 8.57
N THR A 100 -9.22 16.25 7.51
CA THR A 100 -8.08 15.54 6.94
C THR A 100 -7.11 16.50 6.25
N PRO A 101 -5.82 16.12 6.04
CA PRO A 101 -4.91 16.91 5.24
C PRO A 101 -5.47 17.27 3.85
N THR A 102 -6.16 16.34 3.19
CA THR A 102 -6.81 16.60 1.89
C THR A 102 -7.87 17.69 1.99
N GLU A 103 -8.70 17.70 3.04
CA GLU A 103 -9.69 18.76 3.24
C GLU A 103 -9.06 20.12 3.52
N LEU A 104 -7.89 20.18 4.17
CA LEU A 104 -7.13 21.43 4.32
C LEU A 104 -6.63 21.96 2.98
N LEU A 105 -6.37 21.09 1.99
CA LEU A 105 -5.93 21.48 0.65
C LEU A 105 -7.09 21.99 -0.22
N ASN A 106 -8.35 21.65 0.09
CA ASN A 106 -9.52 22.07 -0.71
C ASN A 106 -9.70 23.59 -0.78
N ARG A 107 -9.07 24.36 0.12
CA ARG A 107 -9.07 25.83 0.09
C ARG A 107 -8.05 26.43 -0.88
N MET A 108 -7.08 25.65 -1.33
CA MET A 108 -6.02 26.11 -2.21
C MET A 108 -6.56 26.29 -3.63
N THR A 109 -6.05 27.30 -4.33
CA THR A 109 -6.38 27.57 -5.72
C THR A 109 -5.12 27.58 -6.59
N LEU A 110 -5.29 27.53 -7.91
CA LEU A 110 -4.17 27.71 -8.86
C LEU A 110 -3.37 29.01 -8.63
N LYS A 111 -3.97 30.03 -8.00
CA LYS A 111 -3.34 31.32 -7.73
C LYS A 111 -2.69 31.42 -6.36
N THR A 112 -3.01 30.53 -5.42
CA THR A 112 -2.67 30.69 -4.00
C THR A 112 -1.83 29.56 -3.44
N TRP A 113 -1.77 28.38 -4.10
CA TRP A 113 -1.14 27.18 -3.54
C TRP A 113 0.34 27.35 -3.16
N GLU A 114 1.08 28.25 -3.81
CA GLU A 114 2.49 28.54 -3.49
C GLU A 114 2.64 29.37 -2.20
N GLN A 115 1.63 30.16 -1.82
CA GLN A 115 1.66 31.06 -0.66
C GLN A 115 0.77 30.58 0.49
N ASP A 116 -0.17 29.68 0.22
CA ASP A 116 -1.05 29.10 1.22
C ASP A 116 -0.22 28.34 2.28
N THR A 117 -0.56 28.58 3.54
CA THR A 117 0.09 27.90 4.67
C THR A 117 -0.80 26.78 5.20
N LEU A 118 -0.20 25.81 5.88
CA LEU A 118 -0.89 24.70 6.52
C LEU A 118 -0.64 24.71 8.03
N ASP A 119 -1.63 24.23 8.78
CA ASP A 119 -1.45 23.97 10.21
C ASP A 119 -0.67 22.67 10.40
N TRP A 120 0.65 22.81 10.61
CA TRP A 120 1.55 21.68 10.79
C TRP A 120 1.32 20.92 12.10
N ALA A 121 0.80 21.58 13.15
CA ALA A 121 0.48 20.90 14.40
C ALA A 121 -0.71 19.95 14.21
N HIS A 122 -1.69 20.38 13.42
CA HIS A 122 -2.80 19.52 13.02
C HIS A 122 -2.37 18.38 12.09
N ILE A 123 -1.55 18.68 11.08
CA ILE A 123 -0.99 17.66 10.16
C ILE A 123 -0.25 16.54 10.92
N GLU A 124 0.50 16.88 11.96
CA GLU A 124 1.23 15.87 12.75
C GLU A 124 0.27 14.96 13.53
N LYS A 125 -0.88 15.46 14.01
CA LYS A 125 -1.93 14.60 14.60
C LYS A 125 -2.51 13.62 13.58
N CYS A 126 -2.84 14.10 12.38
CA CYS A 126 -3.33 13.27 11.28
C CYS A 126 -2.30 12.18 10.92
N ARG A 127 -1.02 12.56 10.81
CA ARG A 127 0.08 11.63 10.54
C ARG A 127 0.23 10.57 11.62
N ALA A 128 0.15 10.95 12.89
CA ALA A 128 0.23 10.00 14.00
C ALA A 128 -0.92 8.98 13.94
N ILE A 129 -2.14 9.44 13.63
CA ILE A 129 -3.31 8.56 13.46
C ILE A 129 -3.12 7.60 12.27
N GLY A 130 -2.74 8.10 11.09
CA GLY A 130 -2.50 7.25 9.91
C GLY A 130 -1.37 6.24 10.14
N THR A 131 -0.31 6.65 10.86
CA THR A 131 0.80 5.75 11.24
C THR A 131 0.33 4.65 12.19
N GLU A 132 -0.47 5.00 13.20
CA GLU A 132 -1.03 4.03 14.15
C GLU A 132 -2.04 3.10 13.49
N ARG A 133 -2.88 3.61 12.57
CA ARG A 133 -3.81 2.83 11.76
C ARG A 133 -3.07 1.78 10.93
N PHE A 134 -1.94 2.14 10.30
CA PHE A 134 -1.16 1.21 9.47
C PHE A 134 -0.40 0.13 10.27
N ARG A 135 -0.10 0.40 11.55
CA ARG A 135 0.59 -0.57 12.43
C ARG A 135 -0.34 -1.63 13.01
N LYS A 136 -1.64 -1.37 13.05
CA LYS A 136 -2.67 -2.25 13.62
C LYS A 136 -3.26 -3.16 12.56
#